data_AF-A0A0E3PQN2-F1
#
_entry.id   AF-A0A0E3PQN2-F1
#
_cell.length_a   1.000
_cell.length_b   1.000
_cell.length_c   1.000
_cell.angle_alpha   90.00
_cell.angle_beta   90.00
_cell.angle_gamma   90.00
#
_symmetry.space_group_name_H-M   'P 1'
#
loop_
_entity.id
_entity.type
_entity.pdbx_description
1 polymer ?
#
loop_
_entity_poly.entity_id
_entity_poly.type
_entity_poly.pdbx_seq_one_letter_code
_entity_poly.pdbx_strand_id
1 'polypeptide(L)'
;MKIKDVLIGIFMKKISHIIALLTFIYLSLIFTPIVYANPITIQYFHQKDCHDCEITDPIVDRIETQYNNSVVISKIETSTADGFNQWNKYGFLEVPAIVINNETKIPKEEITEEKLKTLIDEYLVEEENITEYTRRGNEKRTGKRVYKHKPEFTICLFSWPFCRFFTLPDGHTGISFKFYCRDKQ
;
A
#
# COMPACT_ATOMS: atom_id res chain seq x y z
N MET A 1 17.34 -60.54 13.76
CA MET A 1 17.15 -59.09 13.57
C MET A 1 17.15 -58.81 12.07
N LYS A 2 16.07 -58.30 11.48
CA LYS A 2 15.89 -58.29 10.01
C LYS A 2 16.57 -57.04 9.43
N ILE A 3 17.46 -57.24 8.46
CA ILE A 3 18.18 -56.19 7.69
C ILE A 3 17.23 -55.11 7.12
N LYS A 4 15.97 -55.49 6.89
CA LYS A 4 14.86 -54.64 6.45
C LYS A 4 14.62 -53.45 7.39
N ASP A 5 14.70 -53.68 8.70
CA ASP A 5 14.38 -52.69 9.73
C ASP A 5 15.49 -51.63 9.87
N VAL A 6 16.75 -52.03 9.59
CA VAL A 6 17.91 -51.12 9.57
C VAL A 6 17.90 -50.24 8.32
N LEU A 7 17.51 -50.81 7.17
CA LEU A 7 17.42 -50.06 5.90
C LEU A 7 16.32 -48.99 5.94
N ILE A 8 15.18 -49.29 6.56
CA ILE A 8 14.04 -48.37 6.75
C ILE A 8 14.43 -47.17 7.63
N GLY A 9 15.20 -47.39 8.70
CA GLY A 9 15.65 -46.31 9.59
C GLY A 9 16.58 -45.29 8.91
N ILE A 10 17.47 -45.74 8.00
CA ILE A 10 18.35 -44.85 7.23
C ILE A 10 17.55 -44.03 6.22
N PHE A 11 16.54 -44.64 5.60
CA PHE A 11 15.66 -43.99 4.62
C PHE A 11 14.79 -42.90 5.28
N MET A 12 14.23 -43.16 6.47
CA MET A 12 13.45 -42.19 7.25
C MET A 12 14.28 -40.97 7.70
N LYS A 13 15.59 -41.15 7.99
CA LYS A 13 16.48 -40.04 8.38
C LYS A 13 16.74 -39.07 7.24
N LYS A 14 16.90 -39.57 6.01
CA LYS A 14 17.01 -38.71 4.80
C LYS A 14 15.70 -37.99 4.49
N ILE A 15 14.56 -38.66 4.62
CA ILE A 15 13.24 -38.05 4.42
C ILE A 15 12.99 -36.94 5.46
N SER A 16 13.37 -37.17 6.73
CA SER A 16 13.25 -36.16 7.79
C SER A 16 14.07 -34.89 7.49
N HIS A 17 15.29 -35.02 6.97
CA HIS A 17 16.10 -33.86 6.54
C HIS A 17 15.49 -33.12 5.34
N ILE A 18 14.89 -33.84 4.39
CA ILE A 18 14.21 -33.24 3.24
C ILE A 18 12.97 -32.45 3.70
N ILE A 19 12.18 -33.01 4.62
CA ILE A 19 11.01 -32.32 5.19
C ILE A 19 11.45 -31.08 5.98
N ALA A 20 12.52 -31.17 6.77
CA ALA A 20 13.08 -30.02 7.50
C ALA A 20 13.57 -28.91 6.56
N LEU A 21 14.18 -29.27 5.43
CA LEU A 21 14.59 -28.30 4.39
C LEU A 21 13.39 -27.66 3.69
N LEU A 22 12.40 -28.46 3.29
CA LEU A 22 11.19 -27.97 2.63
C LEU A 22 10.40 -27.04 3.56
N THR A 23 10.28 -27.38 4.84
CA THR A 23 9.61 -26.53 5.83
C THR A 23 10.39 -25.23 6.06
N PHE A 24 11.72 -25.26 6.11
CA PHE A 24 12.54 -24.04 6.23
C PHE A 24 12.42 -23.14 5.00
N ILE A 25 12.40 -23.70 3.78
CA ILE A 25 12.19 -22.96 2.53
C ILE A 25 10.78 -22.35 2.51
N TYR A 26 9.76 -23.13 2.88
CA TYR A 26 8.37 -22.65 2.94
C TYR A 26 8.20 -21.52 3.96
N LEU A 27 8.82 -21.66 5.14
CA LEU A 27 8.82 -20.61 6.16
C LEU A 27 9.49 -19.34 5.63
N SER A 28 10.64 -19.49 4.97
CA SER A 28 11.38 -18.37 4.36
C SER A 28 10.56 -17.65 3.27
N LEU A 29 9.72 -18.37 2.53
CA LEU A 29 8.85 -17.80 1.51
C LEU A 29 7.75 -16.91 2.13
N ILE A 30 7.18 -17.34 3.26
CA ILE A 30 6.15 -16.59 4.00
C ILE A 30 6.73 -15.32 4.65
N PHE A 31 8.01 -15.34 5.00
CA PHE A 31 8.70 -14.19 5.60
C PHE A 31 9.14 -13.12 4.59
N THR A 32 8.82 -13.26 3.30
CA THR A 32 9.05 -12.17 2.35
C THR A 32 8.10 -11.01 2.66
N PRO A 33 8.61 -9.83 3.05
CA PRO A 33 7.75 -8.66 3.19
C PRO A 33 7.21 -8.30 1.81
N ILE A 34 5.89 -8.35 1.66
CA ILE A 34 5.22 -7.84 0.47
C ILE A 34 5.45 -6.32 0.48
N VAL A 35 6.35 -5.85 -0.39
CA VAL A 35 6.52 -4.42 -0.63
C VAL A 35 5.32 -3.99 -1.46
N TYR A 36 4.33 -3.41 -0.79
CA TYR A 36 3.21 -2.77 -1.46
C TYR A 36 3.63 -1.33 -1.75
N ALA A 37 3.89 -1.02 -3.02
CA ALA A 37 3.95 0.37 -3.47
C ALA A 37 2.53 0.94 -3.36
N ASN A 38 2.40 2.12 -2.77
CA ASN A 38 1.09 2.73 -2.66
C ASN A 38 0.75 3.29 -4.04
N PRO A 39 -0.40 2.94 -4.63
CA PRO A 39 -0.72 3.48 -5.95
C PRO A 39 -0.91 5.00 -5.86
N ILE A 40 -0.47 5.71 -6.89
CA ILE A 40 -0.67 7.16 -7.00
C ILE A 40 -2.17 7.42 -7.14
N THR A 41 -2.69 8.31 -6.30
CA THR A 41 -4.12 8.66 -6.32
C THR A 41 -4.35 9.90 -7.17
N ILE A 42 -5.27 9.82 -8.12
CA ILE A 42 -5.64 10.95 -8.99
C ILE A 42 -7.13 11.22 -8.79
N GLN A 43 -7.47 12.45 -8.40
CA GLN A 43 -8.84 12.94 -8.37
C GLN A 43 -9.08 13.78 -9.61
N TYR A 44 -10.00 13.34 -10.46
CA TYR A 44 -10.41 14.06 -11.65
C TYR A 44 -11.80 14.65 -11.43
N PHE A 45 -11.87 15.98 -11.34
CA PHE A 45 -13.10 16.73 -11.14
C PHE A 45 -13.67 17.16 -12.48
N HIS A 46 -14.90 16.73 -12.76
CA HIS A 46 -15.56 16.97 -14.04
C HIS A 46 -17.06 17.24 -13.86
N GLN A 47 -17.71 17.68 -14.94
CA GLN A 47 -19.16 17.88 -15.01
C GLN A 47 -19.71 17.27 -16.29
N LYS A 48 -20.99 16.90 -16.26
CA LYS A 48 -21.74 16.59 -17.48
C LYS A 48 -21.98 17.87 -18.28
N ASP A 49 -22.03 17.74 -19.59
CA ASP A 49 -22.24 18.84 -20.54
C ASP A 49 -21.16 19.94 -20.47
N CYS A 50 -19.94 19.54 -20.10
CA CYS A 50 -18.76 20.40 -20.02
C CYS A 50 -17.90 20.19 -21.28
N HIS A 51 -17.81 21.20 -22.15
CA HIS A 51 -17.08 21.10 -23.40
C HIS A 51 -15.58 20.81 -23.20
N ASP A 52 -14.96 21.45 -22.20
CA ASP A 52 -13.55 21.21 -21.88
C ASP A 52 -13.33 19.80 -21.31
N CYS A 53 -14.33 19.25 -20.61
CA CYS A 53 -14.27 17.91 -20.04
C CYS A 53 -14.32 16.84 -21.13
N GLU A 54 -15.06 17.05 -22.23
CA GLU A 54 -15.06 16.14 -23.40
C GLU A 54 -13.66 15.97 -24.01
N ILE A 55 -12.79 16.97 -23.86
CA ILE A 55 -11.41 16.93 -24.34
C ILE A 55 -10.52 16.20 -23.34
N THR A 56 -10.72 16.39 -22.03
CA THR A 56 -9.87 15.80 -20.99
C THR A 56 -10.27 14.38 -20.61
N ASP A 57 -11.54 14.00 -20.72
CA ASP A 57 -12.04 12.65 -20.46
C ASP A 57 -11.23 11.55 -21.17
N PRO A 58 -11.00 11.61 -22.51
CA PRO A 58 -10.20 10.59 -23.19
C PRO A 58 -8.72 10.61 -22.78
N ILE A 59 -8.19 11.74 -22.29
CA ILE A 59 -6.83 11.81 -21.76
C ILE A 59 -6.75 11.02 -20.45
N VAL A 60 -7.70 11.26 -19.54
CA VAL A 60 -7.78 10.56 -18.24
C VAL A 60 -7.96 9.06 -18.45
N ASP A 61 -8.82 8.64 -19.38
CA ASP A 61 -9.03 7.22 -19.71
C ASP A 61 -7.75 6.55 -20.24
N ARG A 62 -6.96 7.27 -21.04
CA ARG A 62 -5.67 6.76 -21.55
C ARG A 62 -4.64 6.64 -20.43
N ILE A 63 -4.61 7.56 -19.46
CA ILE A 63 -3.74 7.47 -18.29
C ILE A 63 -4.13 6.27 -17.42
N GLU A 64 -5.42 6.08 -17.15
CA GLU A 64 -5.93 4.92 -16.39
C GLU A 64 -5.48 3.61 -17.04
N THR A 65 -5.60 3.52 -18.37
CA THR A 65 -5.22 2.32 -19.12
C THR A 65 -3.69 2.11 -19.15
N GLN A 66 -2.90 3.18 -19.28
CA GLN A 66 -1.44 3.10 -19.38
C GLN A 66 -0.78 2.70 -18.06
N TYR A 67 -1.27 3.22 -16.94
CA TYR A 67 -0.65 3.03 -15.62
C TYR A 67 -1.35 1.96 -14.77
N ASN A 68 -2.57 1.56 -15.11
CA ASN A 68 -3.33 0.44 -14.54
C ASN A 68 -3.17 0.30 -13.01
N ASN A 69 -2.34 -0.63 -12.52
CA ASN A 69 -2.20 -0.90 -11.09
C ASN A 69 -1.36 0.12 -10.32
N SER A 70 -0.62 0.99 -11.02
CA SER A 70 0.24 2.00 -10.41
C SER A 70 -0.50 3.29 -10.06
N VAL A 71 -1.69 3.50 -10.65
CA VAL A 71 -2.48 4.72 -10.49
C VAL A 71 -3.95 4.37 -10.23
N VAL A 72 -4.56 5.02 -9.26
CA VAL A 72 -6.00 4.92 -8.98
C VAL A 72 -6.66 6.26 -9.29
N ILE A 73 -7.54 6.27 -10.30
CA ILE A 73 -8.25 7.48 -10.71
C ILE A 73 -9.67 7.47 -10.12
N SER A 74 -9.99 8.51 -9.36
CA SER A 74 -11.33 8.80 -8.87
C SER A 74 -11.95 9.93 -9.70
N LYS A 75 -12.96 9.60 -10.50
CA LYS A 75 -13.74 10.56 -11.29
C LYS A 75 -14.86 11.13 -10.42
N ILE A 76 -14.81 12.42 -10.14
CA ILE A 76 -15.69 13.11 -9.19
C ILE A 76 -16.53 14.12 -9.95
N GLU A 77 -17.85 13.91 -9.92
CA GLU A 77 -18.80 14.81 -10.57
C GLU A 77 -19.10 16.02 -9.66
N THR A 78 -18.66 17.21 -10.05
CA THR A 78 -18.82 18.43 -9.23
C THR A 78 -20.22 19.01 -9.27
N SER A 79 -21.11 18.45 -10.10
CA SER A 79 -22.56 18.76 -10.06
C SER A 79 -23.24 18.20 -8.80
N THR A 80 -22.62 17.20 -8.14
CA THR A 80 -23.11 16.64 -6.89
C THR A 80 -22.64 17.48 -5.70
N ALA A 81 -23.44 17.53 -4.62
CA ALA A 81 -23.06 18.30 -3.43
C ALA A 81 -21.74 17.82 -2.80
N ASP A 82 -21.52 16.50 -2.77
CA ASP A 82 -20.28 15.92 -2.25
C ASP A 82 -19.08 16.24 -3.16
N GLY A 83 -19.22 16.04 -4.47
CA GLY A 83 -18.16 16.35 -5.42
C GLY A 83 -17.81 17.83 -5.47
N PHE A 84 -18.80 18.72 -5.35
CA PHE A 84 -18.58 20.15 -5.21
C PHE A 84 -17.81 20.50 -3.94
N ASN A 85 -18.16 19.92 -2.79
CA ASN A 85 -17.45 20.16 -1.54
C ASN A 85 -15.99 19.70 -1.61
N GLN A 86 -15.74 18.54 -2.22
CA GLN A 86 -14.39 18.02 -2.44
C GLN A 86 -13.59 18.95 -3.38
N TRP A 87 -14.17 19.37 -4.50
CA TRP A 87 -13.54 20.28 -5.46
C TRP A 87 -13.23 21.65 -4.85
N ASN A 88 -14.21 22.23 -4.13
CA ASN A 88 -14.09 23.54 -3.50
C ASN A 88 -13.00 23.59 -2.42
N LYS A 89 -12.70 22.47 -1.75
CA LYS A 89 -11.58 22.36 -0.79
C LYS A 89 -10.24 22.73 -1.40
N TYR A 90 -10.06 22.49 -2.70
CA TYR A 90 -8.80 22.74 -3.40
C TYR A 90 -8.70 24.16 -3.96
N GLY A 91 -9.80 24.92 -4.00
CA GLY A 91 -9.83 26.32 -4.46
C GLY A 91 -9.75 26.50 -5.97
N PHE A 92 -10.22 25.51 -6.73
CA PHE A 92 -10.32 25.62 -8.18
C PHE A 92 -11.41 26.62 -8.60
N LEU A 93 -11.23 27.22 -9.78
CA LEU A 93 -12.17 28.19 -10.35
C LEU A 93 -13.14 27.55 -11.34
N GLU A 94 -12.66 26.59 -12.13
CA GLU A 94 -13.42 25.90 -13.14
C GLU A 94 -13.07 24.42 -13.23
N VAL A 95 -13.91 23.67 -13.93
CA VAL A 95 -13.68 22.27 -14.35
C VAL A 95 -13.27 22.25 -15.83
N PRO A 96 -12.55 21.21 -16.31
CA PRO A 96 -11.97 20.10 -15.54
C PRO A 96 -10.82 20.53 -14.62
N ALA A 97 -10.62 19.79 -13.53
CA ALA A 97 -9.49 19.98 -12.62
C ALA A 97 -8.96 18.63 -12.14
N ILE A 98 -7.64 18.53 -11.92
CA ILE A 98 -7.00 17.29 -11.47
C ILE A 98 -6.20 17.55 -10.19
N VAL A 99 -6.26 16.61 -9.25
CA VAL A 99 -5.40 16.58 -8.06
C VAL A 99 -4.69 15.24 -7.97
N ILE A 100 -3.36 15.27 -7.86
CA ILE A 100 -2.51 14.08 -7.68
C ILE A 100 -2.07 14.00 -6.22
N ASN A 101 -2.25 12.84 -5.59
CA ASN A 101 -1.88 12.54 -4.21
C ASN A 101 -2.40 13.54 -3.15
N ASN A 102 -3.51 14.21 -3.42
CA ASN A 102 -4.08 15.29 -2.59
C ASN A 102 -3.18 16.54 -2.47
N GLU A 103 -2.10 16.64 -3.24
CA GLU A 103 -1.08 17.68 -3.12
C GLU A 103 -0.98 18.53 -4.38
N THR A 104 -0.65 17.89 -5.51
CA THR A 104 -0.42 18.59 -6.77
C THR A 104 -1.73 18.90 -7.45
N LYS A 105 -2.01 20.19 -7.62
CA LYS A 105 -3.23 20.72 -8.23
C LYS A 105 -2.93 21.12 -9.68
N ILE A 106 -3.78 20.70 -10.61
CA ILE A 106 -3.66 21.01 -12.03
C ILE A 106 -4.99 21.63 -12.48
N PRO A 107 -5.01 22.95 -12.71
CA PRO A 107 -6.19 23.63 -13.24
C PRO A 107 -6.37 23.32 -14.74
N LYS A 108 -7.55 23.63 -15.28
CA LYS A 108 -7.98 23.34 -16.66
C LYS A 108 -6.92 23.65 -17.71
N GLU A 109 -6.33 24.84 -17.66
CA GLU A 109 -5.41 25.36 -18.67
C GLU A 109 -4.11 24.56 -18.75
N GLU A 110 -3.78 23.84 -17.68
CA GLU A 110 -2.55 23.06 -17.56
C GLU A 110 -2.77 21.57 -17.80
N ILE A 111 -4.02 21.12 -17.99
CA ILE A 111 -4.31 19.71 -18.23
C ILE A 111 -3.87 19.33 -19.65
N THR A 112 -2.78 18.58 -19.72
CA THR A 112 -2.27 17.95 -20.94
C THR A 112 -1.80 16.54 -20.64
N GLU A 113 -1.86 15.65 -21.63
CA GLU A 113 -1.40 14.27 -21.49
C GLU A 113 0.07 14.20 -21.07
N GLU A 114 0.92 15.02 -21.71
CA GLU A 114 2.37 15.09 -21.45
C GLU A 114 2.68 15.48 -20.00
N LYS A 115 1.97 16.49 -19.48
CA LYS A 115 2.17 16.96 -18.11
C LYS A 115 1.69 15.93 -17.08
N LEU A 116 0.56 15.27 -17.33
CA LEU A 116 0.06 14.23 -16.44
C LEU A 116 1.03 13.05 -16.37
N LYS A 117 1.54 12.58 -17.51
CA LYS A 117 2.55 11.51 -17.55
C LYS A 117 3.82 11.88 -16.80
N THR A 118 4.35 13.07 -17.09
CA THR A 118 5.57 13.56 -16.45
C THR A 118 5.43 13.57 -14.93
N LEU A 119 4.31 14.08 -14.41
CA LEU A 119 4.04 14.13 -12.98
C LEU A 119 3.90 12.73 -12.37
N ILE A 120 3.17 11.83 -13.03
CA ILE A 120 3.01 10.45 -12.56
C ILE A 120 4.38 9.74 -12.52
N ASP A 121 5.17 9.86 -13.58
CA ASP A 121 6.50 9.25 -13.66
C ASP A 121 7.44 9.80 -12.57
N GLU A 122 7.39 11.10 -12.28
CA GLU A 122 8.14 11.73 -11.19
C GLU A 122 7.74 11.15 -9.82
N TYR A 123 6.44 11.02 -9.55
CA TYR A 123 5.93 10.40 -8.32
C TYR A 123 6.34 8.93 -8.18
N LEU A 124 6.33 8.15 -9.27
CA LEU A 124 6.75 6.75 -9.26
C LEU A 124 8.25 6.61 -8.92
N VAL A 125 9.08 7.49 -9.48
CA VAL A 125 10.52 7.51 -9.19
C VAL A 125 10.80 7.94 -7.74
N GLU A 126 10.02 8.89 -7.20
CA GLU A 126 10.14 9.30 -5.81
C GLU A 126 9.83 8.14 -4.85
N GLU A 127 8.75 7.38 -5.10
CA GLU A 127 8.41 6.20 -4.30
C GLU A 127 9.49 5.12 -4.35
N GLU A 128 10.06 4.83 -5.52
CA GLU A 128 11.17 3.87 -5.65
C GLU A 128 12.39 4.30 -4.83
N ASN A 129 12.75 5.58 -4.86
CA ASN A 129 13.85 6.09 -4.06
C ASN A 129 13.58 5.96 -2.56
N ILE A 130 12.38 6.32 -2.09
CA ILE A 130 11.99 6.23 -0.67
C ILE A 130 12.03 4.78 -0.18
N THR A 131 11.54 3.83 -0.98
CA THR A 131 11.58 2.41 -0.62
C THR A 131 13.02 1.88 -0.55
N GLU A 132 13.90 2.33 -1.46
CA GLU A 132 15.30 1.94 -1.46
C GLU A 132 16.08 2.46 -0.24
N TYR A 133 15.86 3.73 0.14
CA TYR A 133 16.43 4.32 1.36
C TYR A 133 15.91 3.62 2.61
N THR A 134 14.62 3.28 2.65
CA THR A 134 14.03 2.55 3.79
C THR A 134 14.60 1.15 3.91
N ARG A 135 14.84 0.45 2.79
CA ARG A 135 15.51 -0.86 2.75
C ARG A 135 16.94 -0.78 3.27
N ARG A 136 17.76 0.15 2.75
CA ARG A 136 19.15 0.38 3.22
C ARG A 136 19.20 0.83 4.69
N GLY A 137 18.21 1.59 5.14
CA GLY A 137 18.07 2.04 6.52
C GLY A 137 17.72 0.92 7.51
N ASN A 138 16.85 -0.01 7.10
CA ASN A 138 16.51 -1.19 7.91
C ASN A 138 17.66 -2.21 7.98
N GLU A 139 18.51 -2.28 6.95
CA GLU A 139 19.73 -3.09 6.96
C GLU A 139 20.80 -2.56 7.94
N LYS A 140 20.83 -1.24 8.18
CA LYS A 140 21.81 -0.59 9.10
C LYS A 140 21.33 -0.47 10.55
N ARG A 141 20.09 -0.85 10.88
CA ARG A 141 19.50 -0.72 12.23
C ARG A 141 19.79 -1.88 13.19
N THR A 142 20.86 -2.65 12.95
CA THR A 142 21.58 -3.37 14.03
C THR A 142 22.63 -2.50 14.73
N GLY A 143 22.62 -1.17 14.53
CA GLY A 143 23.52 -0.27 15.26
C GLY A 143 23.11 1.21 15.27
N LYS A 144 22.70 1.67 16.46
CA LYS A 144 22.70 3.06 16.98
C LYS A 144 21.59 4.04 16.53
N ARG A 145 21.01 4.69 17.55
CA ARG A 145 20.02 5.78 17.53
C ARG A 145 20.62 7.08 16.98
N VAL A 146 19.94 7.73 16.04
CA VAL A 146 19.89 9.19 15.87
C VAL A 146 18.51 9.59 15.33
N TYR A 147 17.81 10.50 16.01
CA TYR A 147 16.54 11.09 15.57
C TYR A 147 16.77 12.39 14.78
N LYS A 148 16.10 12.55 13.63
CA LYS A 148 15.19 13.67 13.25
C LYS A 148 15.05 13.81 11.72
N HIS A 149 13.87 13.45 11.19
CA HIS A 149 12.95 14.37 10.51
C HIS A 149 11.61 13.64 10.28
N LYS A 150 10.49 14.32 10.59
CA LYS A 150 9.09 13.85 10.50
C LYS A 150 8.61 14.09 9.04
N PRO A 151 7.92 13.12 8.43
CA PRO A 151 6.48 13.27 8.30
C PRO A 151 5.74 12.06 8.88
N GLU A 152 4.44 12.27 9.03
CA GLU A 152 3.52 11.61 9.93
C GLU A 152 3.10 10.23 9.42
N PHE A 153 4.03 9.28 9.46
CA PHE A 153 3.70 7.87 9.27
C PHE A 153 3.10 7.32 10.57
N THR A 154 1.81 7.01 10.54
CA THR A 154 1.14 6.14 11.51
C THR A 154 1.73 4.74 11.35
N ILE A 155 2.88 4.51 11.98
CA ILE A 155 3.47 3.18 12.07
C ILE A 155 2.67 2.44 13.13
N CYS A 156 1.72 1.61 12.70
CA CYS A 156 1.19 0.53 13.52
C CYS A 156 2.33 -0.46 13.76
N LEU A 157 3.15 -0.20 14.78
CA LEU A 157 4.10 -1.18 15.29
C LEU A 157 3.29 -2.37 15.79
N PHE A 158 3.22 -3.43 14.97
CA PHE A 158 2.85 -4.77 15.41
C PHE A 158 3.91 -5.26 16.41
N SER A 159 3.87 -4.74 17.63
CA SER A 159 4.41 -5.45 18.78
C SER A 159 3.54 -6.67 18.97
N TRP A 160 4.16 -7.85 18.93
CA TRP A 160 3.51 -9.14 19.14
C TRP A 160 2.55 -9.12 20.33
N PRO A 161 1.41 -9.82 20.23
CA PRO A 161 0.29 -9.62 21.13
C PRO A 161 0.61 -10.19 22.51
N PHE A 162 0.24 -9.42 23.53
CA PHE A 162 -0.06 -9.99 24.84
C PHE A 162 -1.33 -10.86 24.69
N CYS A 163 -1.18 -12.11 24.26
CA CYS A 163 -2.26 -13.09 24.31
C CYS A 163 -2.54 -13.42 25.79
N ARG A 164 -3.61 -12.85 26.34
CA ARG A 164 -4.16 -13.33 27.62
C ARG A 164 -5.22 -14.37 27.33
N PHE A 165 -4.94 -15.61 27.71
CA PHE A 165 -5.96 -16.65 27.79
C PHE A 165 -6.88 -16.34 28.97
N PHE A 166 -8.19 -16.37 28.73
CA PHE A 166 -9.19 -16.38 29.79
C PHE A 166 -10.13 -17.56 29.58
N THR A 167 -10.42 -18.25 30.68
CA THR A 167 -11.44 -19.30 30.77
C THR A 167 -12.73 -18.69 31.28
N LEU A 168 -13.82 -18.78 30.49
CA LEU A 168 -15.15 -18.44 30.97
C LEU A 168 -15.65 -19.50 31.98
N PRO A 169 -16.52 -19.12 32.94
CA PRO A 169 -17.02 -20.03 33.99
C PRO A 169 -17.83 -21.23 33.47
N ASP A 170 -18.18 -21.22 32.20
CA ASP A 170 -18.94 -22.22 31.44
C ASP A 170 -18.03 -23.22 30.67
N GLY A 171 -16.70 -23.16 30.89
CA GLY A 171 -15.75 -24.19 30.45
C GLY A 171 -15.22 -24.03 29.01
N HIS A 172 -15.63 -22.99 28.29
CA HIS A 172 -15.10 -22.67 26.97
C HIS A 172 -13.90 -21.72 27.03
N THR A 173 -12.85 -22.02 26.25
CA THR A 173 -11.70 -21.15 26.03
C THR A 173 -11.96 -20.21 24.85
N GLY A 174 -11.91 -18.90 25.09
CA GLY A 174 -12.04 -17.88 24.05
C GLY A 174 -10.75 -17.07 23.91
N ILE A 175 -10.44 -16.65 22.67
CA ILE A 175 -9.37 -15.69 22.39
C ILE A 175 -10.04 -14.35 22.08
N SER A 176 -9.76 -13.33 22.88
CA SER A 176 -10.27 -11.97 22.65
C SER A 176 -9.14 -11.07 22.15
N PHE A 177 -9.27 -10.57 20.93
CA PHE A 177 -8.36 -9.58 20.37
C PHE A 177 -8.90 -8.19 20.67
N LYS A 178 -8.27 -7.48 21.61
CA LYS A 178 -8.62 -6.09 21.91
C LYS A 178 -7.69 -5.16 21.14
N PHE A 179 -8.15 -4.69 19.99
CA PHE A 179 -7.46 -3.66 19.22
C PHE A 179 -7.75 -2.29 19.86
N TYR A 180 -6.71 -1.62 20.36
CA TYR A 180 -6.79 -0.21 20.78
C TYR A 180 -6.00 0.63 19.78
N CYS A 181 -6.72 1.35 18.90
CA CYS A 181 -6.16 2.51 18.22
C CYS A 181 -6.33 3.71 19.15
N ARG A 182 -5.22 4.38 19.49
CA ARG A 182 -5.22 5.62 20.26
C ARG A 182 -5.05 6.78 19.29
N ASP A 183 -6.15 7.45 18.96
CA ASP A 183 -6.10 8.75 18.28
C ASP A 183 -5.44 9.78 19.19
N LYS A 184 -4.59 10.62 18.62
CA LYS A 184 -3.99 11.75 19.33
C LYS A 184 -4.37 13.05 18.60
N GLN A 185 -5.13 13.89 19.31
CA GLN A 185 -5.35 15.31 19.01
C GLN A 185 -4.02 16.07 19.01
#